data_AF-A0A2T6MZW6-F1
#
_entry.id   AF-A0A2T6MZW6-F1
#
_cell.length_a   1.000
_cell.length_b   1.000
_cell.length_c   1.000
_cell.angle_alpha   90.00
_cell.angle_beta   90.00
_cell.angle_gamma   90.00
#
_symmetry.space_group_name_H-M   'P 1'
#
loop_
_entity.id
_entity.type
_entity.pdbx_description
1 polymer ?
#
loop_
_entity_poly.entity_id
_entity_poly.type
_entity_poly.pdbx_seq_one_letter_code
_entity_poly.pdbx_strand_id
1 'polypeptide(L)'
;MIGIWSEFSQTYLLYFFVFTTVAFSIPIFFFPLAWARLMRWSIPEDTDLVLYFGRCLGSFALVIAYFIYQAAATGFGELLIFQILISFSAIMVGLHIYGALKHIQPITETLEIGLWALLFFLSLAFYPGA
;
A
#
# COMPACT_ATOMS: atom_id res chain seq x y z
N MET A 1 -14.14 6.49 -16.79
CA MET A 1 -15.44 6.23 -16.14
C MET A 1 -15.12 5.53 -14.82
N ILE A 2 -15.60 6.06 -13.69
CA ILE A 2 -15.39 5.42 -12.37
C ILE A 2 -16.27 4.16 -12.35
N GLY A 3 -15.73 3.06 -11.81
CA GLY A 3 -16.47 1.78 -11.71
C GLY A 3 -16.68 1.03 -13.02
N ILE A 4 -15.82 1.25 -14.03
CA ILE A 4 -15.88 0.51 -15.31
C ILE A 4 -15.71 -1.01 -15.18
N TRP A 5 -15.10 -1.47 -14.09
CA TRP A 5 -14.88 -2.87 -13.77
C TRP A 5 -15.43 -3.22 -12.39
N SER A 6 -16.51 -2.55 -11.98
CA SER A 6 -17.13 -2.72 -10.66
C SER A 6 -17.57 -4.16 -10.39
N GLU A 7 -17.90 -4.95 -11.40
CA GLU A 7 -18.24 -6.37 -11.27
C GLU A 7 -17.07 -7.24 -10.77
N PHE A 8 -15.84 -6.72 -10.85
CA PHE A 8 -14.62 -7.39 -10.38
C PHE A 8 -14.05 -6.76 -9.10
N SER A 9 -14.79 -5.89 -8.42
CA SER A 9 -14.30 -5.11 -7.27
C SER A 9 -13.75 -5.99 -6.14
N GLN A 10 -14.48 -7.02 -5.72
CA GLN A 10 -14.02 -7.98 -4.70
C GLN A 10 -12.81 -8.80 -5.16
N THR A 11 -12.76 -9.16 -6.46
CA THR A 11 -11.60 -9.86 -7.04
C THR A 11 -10.36 -8.98 -7.01
N TYR A 12 -10.50 -7.71 -7.37
CA TYR A 12 -9.44 -6.72 -7.27
C TYR A 12 -8.93 -6.58 -5.82
N LEU A 13 -9.84 -6.46 -4.84
CA LEU A 13 -9.46 -6.38 -3.43
C LEU A 13 -8.73 -7.65 -2.95
N LEU A 14 -9.11 -8.84 -3.42
CA LEU A 14 -8.43 -10.08 -3.07
C LEU A 14 -6.98 -10.09 -3.58
N TYR A 15 -6.75 -9.73 -4.85
CA TYR A 15 -5.41 -9.63 -5.40
C TYR A 15 -4.58 -8.54 -4.70
N PHE A 16 -5.20 -7.40 -4.43
CA PHE A 16 -4.58 -6.31 -3.67
C PHE A 16 -4.16 -6.79 -2.28
N PHE A 17 -5.05 -7.48 -1.56
CA PHE A 17 -4.77 -8.07 -0.24
C PHE A 17 -3.57 -9.02 -0.30
N VAL A 18 -3.59 -10.01 -1.21
CA VAL A 18 -2.52 -11.01 -1.31
C VAL A 18 -1.19 -10.34 -1.60
N PHE A 19 -1.15 -9.47 -2.61
CA PHE A 19 0.08 -8.81 -3.02
C PHE A 19 0.65 -7.91 -1.92
N THR A 20 -0.18 -7.00 -1.38
CA THR A 20 0.29 -6.04 -0.36
C THR A 20 0.68 -6.72 0.94
N THR A 21 -0.04 -7.77 1.34
CA THR A 21 0.29 -8.52 2.56
C THR A 21 1.64 -9.22 2.43
N VAL A 22 1.87 -9.90 1.32
CA VAL A 22 3.09 -10.71 1.11
C VAL A 22 4.30 -9.84 0.77
N ALA A 23 4.14 -8.83 -0.08
CA ALA A 23 5.25 -8.00 -0.55
C ALA A 23 5.61 -6.85 0.41
N PHE A 24 4.65 -6.37 1.23
CA PHE A 24 4.84 -5.20 2.10
C PHE A 24 4.53 -5.51 3.57
N SER A 25 3.28 -5.82 3.93
CA SER A 25 2.86 -5.85 5.35
C SER A 25 3.64 -6.85 6.20
N ILE A 26 3.76 -8.10 5.74
CA ILE A 26 4.51 -9.16 6.45
C ILE A 26 6.01 -8.83 6.51
N PRO A 27 6.70 -8.52 5.39
CA PRO A 27 8.11 -8.16 5.42
C PRO A 27 8.43 -6.95 6.30
N ILE A 28 7.63 -5.88 6.23
CA ILE A 28 7.84 -4.66 7.02
C ILE A 28 7.65 -4.95 8.52
N PHE A 29 6.67 -5.78 8.88
CA PHE A 29 6.43 -6.12 10.29
C PHE A 29 7.54 -7.02 10.87
N PHE A 30 7.85 -8.15 10.22
CA PHE A 30 8.78 -9.13 10.78
C PHE A 30 10.25 -8.80 10.49
N PHE A 31 10.56 -8.24 9.32
CA PHE A 31 11.92 -8.05 8.83
C PHE A 31 12.17 -6.63 8.25
N PRO A 32 11.90 -5.54 8.99
CA PRO A 32 11.95 -4.17 8.45
C PRO A 32 13.27 -3.83 7.75
N LEU A 33 14.42 -4.19 8.35
CA LEU A 33 15.75 -3.90 7.79
C LEU A 33 16.11 -4.76 6.57
N ALA A 34 15.56 -5.96 6.46
CA ALA A 34 15.75 -6.79 5.27
C ALA A 34 14.92 -6.24 4.11
N TRP A 35 13.67 -5.85 4.39
CA TRP A 35 12.81 -5.19 3.42
C TRP A 35 13.38 -3.85 2.97
N ALA A 36 13.86 -3.00 3.89
CA ALA A 36 14.49 -1.73 3.55
C ALA A 36 15.71 -1.91 2.63
N ARG A 37 16.56 -2.93 2.89
CA ARG A 37 17.68 -3.28 2.00
C ARG A 37 17.22 -3.75 0.62
N LEU A 38 16.18 -4.58 0.55
CA LEU A 38 15.58 -5.00 -0.73
C LEU A 38 15.11 -3.78 -1.53
N MET A 39 14.49 -2.82 -0.83
CA MET A 39 14.07 -1.53 -1.35
C MET A 39 15.21 -0.52 -1.48
N ARG A 40 16.47 -0.95 -1.40
CA ARG A 40 17.69 -0.15 -1.65
C ARG A 40 17.87 1.05 -0.71
N TRP A 41 17.23 1.06 0.45
CA TRP A 41 17.51 2.05 1.48
C TRP A 41 18.91 1.87 2.06
N SER A 42 19.61 2.98 2.32
CA SER A 42 20.81 2.97 3.15
C SER A 42 20.41 2.75 4.60
N ILE A 43 20.97 1.74 5.24
CA ILE A 43 20.66 1.41 6.63
C ILE A 43 21.57 2.25 7.55
N PRO A 44 21.01 3.04 8.49
CA PRO A 44 21.80 3.80 9.46
C PRO A 44 22.50 2.88 10.45
N GLU A 45 23.51 3.41 11.16
CA GLU A 45 24.22 2.67 12.22
C GLU A 45 23.29 2.34 13.41
N ASP A 46 22.51 3.34 13.86
CA ASP A 46 21.45 3.14 14.85
C ASP A 46 20.14 2.77 14.14
N THR A 47 19.62 1.59 14.46
CA THR A 47 18.46 1.00 13.78
C THR A 47 17.22 0.89 14.66
N ASP A 48 17.30 1.27 15.94
CA ASP A 48 16.20 1.04 16.89
C ASP A 48 14.94 1.79 16.49
N LEU A 49 15.09 3.05 16.07
CA LEU A 49 13.97 3.88 15.61
C LEU A 49 13.34 3.33 14.31
N VAL A 50 14.18 2.84 13.38
CA VAL A 50 13.72 2.26 12.10
C VAL A 50 12.98 0.96 12.33
N LEU A 51 13.48 0.11 13.24
CA LEU A 51 12.81 -1.13 13.63
C LEU A 51 11.48 -0.86 14.32
N TYR A 52 11.43 0.12 15.24
CA TYR A 52 10.22 0.50 15.95
C TYR A 52 9.16 1.02 14.98
N PHE A 53 9.47 2.04 14.18
CA PHE A 53 8.50 2.59 13.24
C PHE A 53 8.12 1.62 12.12
N GLY A 54 9.07 0.81 11.62
CA GLY A 54 8.79 -0.25 10.66
C GLY A 54 7.78 -1.25 11.19
N ARG A 55 7.94 -1.73 12.43
CA ARG A 55 6.97 -2.63 13.07
C ARG A 55 5.62 -1.99 13.32
N CYS A 56 5.57 -0.72 13.72
CA CYS A 56 4.32 0.02 13.87
C CYS A 56 3.57 0.14 12.53
N LEU A 57 4.28 0.51 11.46
CA LEU A 57 3.72 0.60 10.12
C LEU A 57 3.25 -0.77 9.61
N GLY A 58 4.07 -1.80 9.75
CA GLY A 58 3.72 -3.18 9.38
C GLY A 58 2.51 -3.71 10.15
N SER A 59 2.40 -3.40 11.44
CA SER A 59 1.23 -3.76 12.25
C SER A 59 -0.05 -3.12 11.72
N PHE A 60 0.02 -1.81 11.44
CA PHE A 60 -1.11 -1.08 10.87
C PHE A 60 -1.48 -1.64 9.48
N ALA A 61 -0.49 -1.92 8.64
CA ALA A 61 -0.68 -2.52 7.32
C ALA A 61 -1.30 -3.91 7.39
N LEU A 62 -0.96 -4.75 8.38
CA LEU A 62 -1.58 -6.06 8.60
C LEU A 62 -3.05 -5.94 9.04
N VAL A 63 -3.38 -4.97 9.90
CA VAL A 63 -4.77 -4.69 10.30
C VAL A 63 -5.61 -4.22 9.11
N ILE A 64 -5.09 -3.28 8.32
CA ILE A 64 -5.76 -2.83 7.10
C ILE A 64 -5.93 -3.98 6.11
N ALA A 65 -4.89 -4.81 5.91
CA ALA A 65 -4.96 -5.99 5.06
C ALA A 65 -6.08 -6.95 5.50
N TYR A 66 -6.28 -7.17 6.80
CA TYR A 66 -7.39 -7.96 7.31
C TYR A 66 -8.75 -7.37 6.90
N PHE A 67 -8.95 -6.07 7.02
CA PHE A 67 -10.21 -5.43 6.60
C PHE A 67 -10.41 -5.47 5.08
N ILE A 68 -9.34 -5.35 4.29
CA ILE A 68 -9.39 -5.53 2.83
C ILE A 68 -9.82 -6.97 2.50
N TYR A 69 -9.24 -7.97 3.18
CA TYR A 69 -9.65 -9.37 3.02
C TYR A 69 -11.13 -9.58 3.38
N GLN A 70 -11.60 -9.01 4.48
CA GLN A 70 -13.02 -9.10 4.87
C GLN A 70 -13.94 -8.50 3.79
N ALA A 71 -13.60 -7.34 3.25
CA ALA A 71 -14.35 -6.73 2.15
C ALA A 71 -14.28 -7.57 0.87
N ALA A 72 -13.11 -8.12 0.53
CA ALA A 72 -12.92 -8.97 -0.64
C ALA A 72 -13.69 -10.30 -0.55
N ALA A 73 -13.81 -10.88 0.65
CA ALA A 73 -14.43 -12.18 0.86
C ALA A 73 -15.95 -12.12 1.05
N THR A 74 -16.47 -10.97 1.49
CA THR A 74 -17.89 -10.85 1.91
C THR A 74 -18.65 -9.69 1.26
N GLY A 75 -17.95 -8.78 0.59
CA GLY A 75 -18.50 -7.50 0.12
C GLY A 75 -18.80 -6.49 1.24
N PHE A 76 -18.72 -6.89 2.53
CA PHE A 76 -19.03 -5.99 3.63
C PHE A 76 -17.97 -4.89 3.78
N GLY A 77 -18.41 -3.63 3.79
CA GLY A 77 -17.52 -2.47 3.94
C GLY A 77 -16.69 -2.16 2.70
N GLU A 78 -16.99 -2.77 1.54
CA GLU A 78 -16.24 -2.61 0.30
C GLU A 78 -16.08 -1.14 -0.12
N LEU A 79 -17.17 -0.37 -0.10
CA LEU A 79 -17.14 1.07 -0.42
C LEU A 79 -16.13 1.83 0.43
N LEU A 80 -16.11 1.58 1.74
CA LEU A 80 -15.19 2.24 2.67
C LEU A 80 -13.74 1.83 2.38
N ILE A 81 -13.49 0.55 2.09
CA ILE A 81 -12.15 0.07 1.73
C ILE A 81 -11.65 0.76 0.46
N PHE A 82 -12.47 0.87 -0.58
CA PHE A 82 -12.09 1.60 -1.79
C PHE A 82 -11.80 3.08 -1.52
N GLN A 83 -12.60 3.74 -0.68
CA GLN A 83 -12.34 5.13 -0.28
C GLN A 83 -10.99 5.27 0.44
N ILE A 84 -10.70 4.38 1.38
CA ILE A 84 -9.41 4.32 2.07
C ILE A 84 -8.27 4.11 1.06
N LEU A 85 -8.39 3.15 0.14
CA LEU A 85 -7.35 2.85 -0.86
C LEU A 85 -7.07 4.01 -1.81
N ILE A 86 -8.13 4.69 -2.28
CA ILE A 86 -8.00 5.86 -3.16
C ILE A 86 -7.33 7.02 -2.42
N SER A 87 -7.81 7.34 -1.22
CA SER A 87 -7.24 8.42 -0.40
C SER A 87 -5.79 8.13 -0.02
N PHE A 88 -5.49 6.90 0.40
CA PHE A 88 -4.14 6.48 0.74
C PHE A 88 -3.21 6.56 -0.48
N SER A 89 -3.62 6.02 -1.63
CA SER A 89 -2.82 6.08 -2.86
C SER A 89 -2.52 7.52 -3.30
N ALA A 90 -3.50 8.42 -3.20
CA ALA A 90 -3.29 9.84 -3.50
C ALA A 90 -2.28 10.50 -2.56
N ILE A 91 -2.35 10.21 -1.26
CA ILE A 91 -1.37 10.73 -0.28
C ILE A 91 0.02 10.16 -0.56
N MET A 92 0.13 8.85 -0.85
CA MET A 92 1.40 8.19 -1.16
C MET A 92 2.05 8.80 -2.41
N VAL A 93 1.30 9.08 -3.48
CA VAL A 93 1.85 9.82 -4.64
C VAL A 93 2.49 11.13 -4.19
N GLY A 94 1.81 11.91 -3.34
CA GLY A 94 2.35 13.16 -2.80
C GLY A 94 3.62 12.98 -1.97
N LEU A 95 3.64 11.98 -1.07
CA LEU A 95 4.79 11.68 -0.22
C LEU A 95 6.02 11.25 -1.04
N HIS A 96 5.83 10.38 -2.03
CA HIS A 96 6.93 9.90 -2.87
C HIS A 96 7.43 10.97 -3.86
N ILE A 97 6.56 11.86 -4.36
CA ILE A 97 6.99 13.05 -5.10
C ILE A 97 7.85 13.93 -4.20
N TYR A 98 7.40 14.20 -2.97
CA TYR A 98 8.18 14.99 -2.01
C TYR A 98 9.55 14.36 -1.74
N GLY A 99 9.62 13.05 -1.48
CA GLY A 99 10.87 12.35 -1.23
C GLY A 99 11.81 12.35 -2.45
N ALA A 100 11.27 12.20 -3.66
CA ALA A 100 12.04 12.28 -4.91
C ALA A 100 12.64 13.69 -5.11
N LEU A 101 11.84 14.75 -4.92
CA LEU A 101 12.29 16.14 -5.04
C LEU A 101 13.34 16.52 -4.00
N LYS A 102 13.30 15.90 -2.81
CA LYS A 102 14.29 16.10 -1.75
C LYS A 102 15.50 15.18 -1.85
N HIS A 103 15.51 14.24 -2.79
CA HIS A 103 16.55 13.22 -2.95
C HIS A 103 16.82 12.42 -1.66
N ILE A 104 15.77 12.16 -0.88
CA ILE A 104 15.87 11.43 0.41
C ILE A 104 15.40 9.98 0.32
N GLN A 105 15.04 9.51 -0.87
CA GLN A 105 14.54 8.15 -1.10
C GLN A 105 15.31 7.47 -2.25
N PRO A 106 15.49 6.15 -2.21
CA PRO A 106 16.11 5.40 -3.31
C PRO A 106 15.23 5.36 -4.57
N ILE A 107 15.81 4.87 -5.68
CA ILE A 107 15.12 4.79 -6.97
C ILE A 107 13.84 3.93 -6.93
N THR A 108 13.85 2.86 -6.15
CA THR A 108 12.70 1.98 -5.88
C THR A 108 11.50 2.78 -5.37
N GLU A 109 11.70 3.65 -4.39
CA GLU A 109 10.66 4.51 -3.83
C GLU A 109 10.24 5.62 -4.82
N THR A 110 11.15 6.08 -5.68
CA THR A 110 10.80 7.01 -6.77
C THR A 110 9.91 6.34 -7.81
N LEU A 111 10.14 5.06 -8.12
CA LEU A 111 9.27 4.28 -9.00
C LEU A 111 7.89 4.04 -8.38
N GLU A 112 7.80 4.04 -7.04
CA GLU A 112 6.51 3.91 -6.37
C GLU A 112 5.55 5.08 -6.65
N ILE A 113 6.02 6.25 -7.10
CA ILE A 113 5.11 7.31 -7.59
C ILE A 113 4.19 6.76 -8.69
N GLY A 114 4.77 6.01 -9.63
CA GLY A 114 4.02 5.36 -10.71
C GLY A 114 3.14 4.23 -10.21
N LEU A 115 3.62 3.43 -9.26
CA LEU A 115 2.84 2.37 -8.61
C LEU A 115 1.60 2.93 -7.91
N TRP A 116 1.76 3.94 -7.06
CA TRP A 116 0.66 4.55 -6.30
C TRP A 116 -0.32 5.27 -7.24
N ALA A 117 0.16 5.93 -8.29
CA ALA A 117 -0.71 6.52 -9.31
C ALA A 117 -1.51 5.43 -10.05
N LEU A 118 -0.87 4.32 -10.42
CA LEU A 118 -1.55 3.19 -11.04
C LEU A 118 -2.62 2.60 -10.10
N LEU A 119 -2.28 2.35 -8.83
CA LEU A 119 -3.21 1.83 -7.83
C LEU A 119 -4.38 2.79 -7.57
N PHE A 120 -4.16 4.10 -7.61
CA PHE A 120 -5.22 5.10 -7.55
C PHE A 120 -6.21 4.94 -8.71
N PHE A 121 -5.71 4.89 -9.94
CA PHE A 121 -6.58 4.75 -11.12
C PHE A 121 -7.25 3.38 -11.21
N LEU A 122 -6.55 2.30 -10.84
CA LEU A 122 -7.15 0.96 -10.74
C LEU A 122 -8.26 0.95 -9.70
N SER A 123 -8.03 1.50 -8.51
CA SER A 123 -9.05 1.58 -7.46
C SER A 123 -10.29 2.38 -7.91
N LEU A 124 -10.10 3.44 -8.72
CA LEU A 124 -11.23 4.15 -9.34
C LEU A 124 -11.94 3.31 -10.42
N ALA A 125 -11.20 2.51 -11.19
CA ALA A 125 -11.76 1.67 -12.24
C ALA A 125 -12.59 0.50 -11.68
N PHE A 126 -12.12 -0.12 -10.60
CA PHE A 126 -12.79 -1.21 -9.86
C PHE A 126 -13.73 -0.71 -8.76
N TYR A 127 -13.90 0.61 -8.61
CA TYR A 127 -14.76 1.19 -7.58
C TYR A 127 -16.16 0.56 -7.64
N PRO A 128 -16.72 0.08 -6.51
CA PRO A 128 -17.97 -0.66 -6.52
C PRO A 128 -19.11 0.24 -7.01
N GLY A 129 -19.97 -0.32 -7.86
CA GLY A 129 -21.21 0.32 -8.28
C GLY A 129 -22.18 0.45 -7.09
N ALA A 130 -23.05 1.45 -7.15
CA ALA A 130 -24.18 1.58 -6.22
C ALA A 130 -25.23 0.49 -6.47
#